data_AF-A0A5K7U718-F1
#
_entry.id   AF-A0A5K7U718-F1
#
_cell.length_a   1.000
_cell.length_b   1.000
_cell.length_c   1.000
_cell.angle_alpha   90.00
_cell.angle_beta   90.00
_cell.angle_gamma   90.00
#
_symmetry.space_group_name_H-M   'P 1'
#
loop_
_entity.id
_entity.type
_entity.pdbx_description
1 polymer ?
#
loop_
_entity_poly.entity_id
_entity_poly.type
_entity_poly.pdbx_seq_one_letter_code
_entity_poly.pdbx_strand_id
1 'polypeptide(L)'
;MGSGIELEVVRTLNSLRQIWDPDSEWSTYRFERSAQAFPDVRLVNRGTEGEPIAIGIELKGWWMLAKEKVPSLRYQVSPDACTDWDLVCCVPWHLDSAVSGVPVVAEPWVESAKYAAEWRDYWWTNIKETDGSAELEYPADATPYPSKADRVTVHPVNDGGGNFGRLPRCRPLMDSFVESTMRVPILGIETRAWVHFLKLHSESAGSDAVIEKMQRQLKQLDKNVAPDQAERILEQLRELAELLP
;
A
#
# COMPACT_ATOMS: atom_id res chain seq x y z
N MET A 1 8.17 7.14 10.67
CA MET A 1 7.78 5.71 10.54
C MET A 1 8.21 5.08 9.23
N GLY A 2 8.11 5.74 8.06
CA GLY A 2 8.64 5.18 6.80
C GLY A 2 10.09 4.72 6.90
N SER A 3 10.99 5.57 7.41
CA SER A 3 12.40 5.22 7.67
C SER A 3 12.60 4.10 8.71
N GLY A 4 11.64 3.88 9.61
CA GLY A 4 11.68 2.82 10.61
C GLY A 4 11.33 1.46 10.01
N ILE A 5 10.39 1.43 9.06
CA ILE A 5 10.01 0.21 8.32
C ILE A 5 11.20 -0.22 7.44
N GLU A 6 11.83 0.69 6.71
CA GLU A 6 13.01 0.38 5.89
C GLU A 6 14.15 -0.26 6.72
N LEU A 7 14.45 0.31 7.89
CA LEU A 7 15.48 -0.22 8.78
C LEU A 7 15.12 -1.60 9.33
N GLU A 8 13.86 -1.80 9.73
CA GLU A 8 13.41 -3.09 10.27
C GLU A 8 13.34 -4.17 9.19
N VAL A 9 12.97 -3.82 7.96
CA VAL A 9 13.03 -4.73 6.80
C VAL A 9 14.46 -5.18 6.55
N VAL A 10 15.41 -4.24 6.47
CA VAL A 10 16.84 -4.58 6.29
C VAL A 10 17.35 -5.47 7.42
N ARG A 11 16.99 -5.17 8.67
CA ARG A 11 17.38 -5.97 9.83
C ARG A 11 16.80 -7.39 9.75
N THR A 12 15.51 -7.50 9.44
CA THR A 12 14.78 -8.78 9.34
C THR A 12 15.30 -9.63 8.20
N LEU A 13 15.48 -9.06 7.00
CA LEU A 13 16.03 -9.80 5.87
C LEU A 13 17.41 -10.36 6.22
N ASN A 14 18.30 -9.55 6.80
CA ASN A 14 19.62 -10.03 7.18
C ASN A 14 19.60 -11.08 8.32
N SER A 15 18.66 -11.00 9.28
CA SER A 15 18.54 -12.01 10.33
C SER A 15 17.98 -13.34 9.81
N LEU A 16 17.19 -13.29 8.74
CA LEU A 16 16.63 -14.46 8.06
C LEU A 16 17.56 -15.04 6.98
N ARG A 17 18.88 -14.78 7.03
CA ARG A 17 19.84 -15.30 6.05
C ARG A 17 19.74 -16.80 5.82
N GLN A 18 19.55 -17.58 6.89
CA GLN A 18 19.39 -19.04 6.78
C GLN A 18 18.19 -19.48 5.93
N ILE A 19 17.23 -18.59 5.69
CA ILE A 19 16.06 -18.84 4.84
C ILE A 19 16.37 -18.55 3.36
N TRP A 20 16.99 -17.40 3.07
CA TRP A 20 17.18 -16.97 1.67
C TRP A 20 18.57 -17.30 1.09
N ASP A 21 19.56 -17.62 1.92
CA ASP A 21 20.88 -18.12 1.54
C ASP A 21 21.25 -19.34 2.42
N PRO A 22 20.49 -20.45 2.33
CA PRO A 22 20.69 -21.62 3.18
C PRO A 22 22.05 -22.29 2.94
N ASP A 23 22.54 -22.25 1.70
CA ASP A 23 23.77 -22.92 1.27
C ASP A 23 25.01 -22.01 1.33
N SER A 24 24.86 -20.76 1.78
CA SER A 24 25.95 -19.77 1.90
C SER A 24 26.65 -19.41 0.58
N GLU A 25 25.95 -19.58 -0.55
CA GLU A 25 26.44 -19.17 -1.88
C GLU A 25 26.57 -17.65 -1.99
N TRP A 26 25.76 -16.91 -1.22
CA TRP A 26 25.69 -15.44 -1.24
C TRP A 26 26.36 -14.84 0.00
N SER A 27 27.38 -15.51 0.53
CA SER A 27 27.98 -15.17 1.82
C SER A 27 28.45 -13.72 1.94
N THR A 28 28.93 -13.12 0.85
CA THR A 28 29.41 -11.72 0.76
C THR A 28 28.30 -10.69 0.56
N TYR A 29 27.06 -11.12 0.32
CA TYR A 29 25.93 -10.24 0.04
C TYR A 29 25.16 -9.86 1.29
N ARG A 30 24.78 -8.60 1.42
CA ARG A 30 24.01 -8.12 2.57
C ARG A 30 22.95 -7.11 2.14
N PHE A 31 21.78 -7.17 2.75
CA PHE A 31 20.77 -6.13 2.55
C PHE A 31 21.21 -4.82 3.21
N GLU A 32 21.13 -3.74 2.46
CA GLU A 32 21.49 -2.38 2.87
C GLU A 32 20.44 -1.37 2.40
N ARG A 33 20.29 -0.28 3.15
CA ARG A 33 19.38 0.82 2.80
C ARG A 33 20.04 1.78 1.82
N SER A 34 19.30 2.21 0.80
CA SER A 34 19.68 3.26 -0.15
C SER A 34 18.80 4.50 0.04
N ALA A 35 19.25 5.44 0.88
CA ALA A 35 18.40 6.55 1.32
C ALA A 35 18.18 7.68 0.28
N GLN A 36 18.79 7.61 -0.91
CA GLN A 36 18.80 8.72 -1.88
C GLN A 36 18.67 8.31 -3.35
N ALA A 37 18.49 7.02 -3.64
CA ALA A 37 18.32 6.52 -4.99
C ALA A 37 17.54 5.22 -4.98
N PHE A 38 16.65 5.07 -5.97
CA PHE A 38 15.94 3.81 -6.21
C PHE A 38 16.93 2.66 -6.37
N PRO A 39 16.65 1.47 -5.83
CA PRO A 39 15.56 1.13 -4.91
C PRO A 39 15.93 1.37 -3.45
N ASP A 40 14.94 1.54 -2.57
CA ASP A 40 15.11 1.83 -1.13
C ASP A 40 16.01 0.84 -0.37
N VAL A 41 15.98 -0.44 -0.75
CA VAL A 41 16.79 -1.51 -0.16
C VAL A 41 17.49 -2.30 -1.27
N ARG A 42 18.74 -2.68 -1.05
CA ARG A 42 19.58 -3.40 -2.03
C ARG A 42 20.30 -4.57 -1.37
N LEU A 43 20.38 -5.71 -2.05
CA LEU A 43 21.26 -6.82 -1.70
C LEU A 43 22.64 -6.55 -2.32
N VAL A 44 23.56 -6.03 -1.51
CA VAL A 44 24.85 -5.51 -1.95
C VAL A 44 25.96 -6.53 -1.70
N ASN A 45 26.79 -6.78 -2.71
CA ASN A 45 28.00 -7.56 -2.56
C ASN A 45 29.12 -6.73 -1.91
N ARG A 46 29.71 -7.25 -0.83
CA ARG A 46 30.88 -6.65 -0.18
C ARG A 46 32.20 -7.36 -0.52
N GLY A 47 32.16 -8.35 -1.40
CA GLY A 47 33.31 -9.06 -1.93
C GLY A 47 33.99 -8.32 -3.09
N THR A 48 35.02 -8.95 -3.66
CA THR A 48 35.79 -8.43 -4.80
C THR A 48 35.37 -9.01 -6.16
N GLU A 49 34.54 -10.03 -6.15
CA GLU A 49 34.04 -10.74 -7.35
C GLU A 49 32.52 -10.84 -7.30
N GLY A 50 31.87 -10.86 -8.48
CA GLY A 50 30.42 -10.94 -8.63
C GLY A 50 29.73 -9.59 -8.83
N GLU A 51 28.42 -9.63 -9.06
CA GLU A 51 27.61 -8.43 -9.30
C GLU A 51 27.56 -7.54 -8.04
N PRO A 52 27.78 -6.21 -8.16
CA PRO A 52 27.77 -5.32 -7.01
C PRO A 52 26.42 -5.28 -6.28
N ILE A 53 25.32 -5.39 -7.01
CA ILE A 53 23.95 -5.41 -6.47
C ILE A 53 23.20 -6.53 -7.18
N ALA A 54 22.60 -7.41 -6.40
CA ALA A 54 21.89 -8.57 -6.92
C ALA A 54 20.37 -8.36 -7.03
N ILE A 55 19.80 -7.67 -6.05
CA ILE A 55 18.36 -7.47 -5.91
C ILE A 55 18.12 -6.09 -5.31
N GLY A 56 17.15 -5.38 -5.88
CA GLY A 56 16.56 -4.18 -5.34
C GLY A 56 15.17 -4.41 -4.78
N ILE A 57 14.81 -3.71 -3.70
CA ILE A 57 13.46 -3.72 -3.14
C ILE A 57 13.03 -2.27 -2.91
N GLU A 58 12.02 -1.82 -3.64
CA GLU A 58 11.33 -0.55 -3.38
C GLU A 58 10.26 -0.77 -2.32
N LEU A 59 10.24 0.07 -1.27
CA LEU A 59 9.40 -0.15 -0.10
C LEU A 59 8.33 0.92 0.08
N LYS A 60 7.14 0.48 0.49
CA LYS A 60 6.07 1.38 0.90
C LYS A 60 5.33 0.88 2.12
N GLY A 61 5.43 1.63 3.22
CA GLY A 61 4.54 1.46 4.35
C GLY A 61 3.12 1.95 4.06
N TRP A 62 2.12 1.15 4.44
CA TRP A 62 0.70 1.51 4.36
C TRP A 62 0.05 1.45 5.74
N TRP A 63 -0.37 2.61 6.25
CA TRP A 63 -1.22 2.69 7.43
C TRP A 63 -2.61 2.14 7.11
N MET A 64 -2.94 0.97 7.66
CA MET A 64 -4.17 0.24 7.33
C MET A 64 -5.45 1.00 7.69
N LEU A 65 -5.40 1.87 8.71
CA LEU A 65 -6.54 2.68 9.15
C LEU A 65 -6.67 4.02 8.40
N ALA A 66 -5.93 4.20 7.30
CA ALA A 66 -6.07 5.37 6.43
C ALA A 66 -7.46 5.44 5.78
N LYS A 67 -7.99 6.67 5.62
CA LYS A 67 -9.36 6.91 5.11
C LYS A 67 -9.57 6.42 3.68
N GLU A 68 -8.49 6.39 2.90
CA GLU A 68 -8.44 6.03 1.49
C GLU A 68 -8.66 4.53 1.27
N LYS A 69 -8.48 3.69 2.30
CA LYS A 69 -8.61 2.21 2.25
C LYS A 69 -7.69 1.50 1.26
N VAL A 70 -6.76 2.22 0.65
CA VAL A 70 -5.76 1.70 -0.29
C VAL A 70 -4.42 2.36 0.00
N PRO A 71 -3.29 1.72 -0.33
CA PRO A 71 -1.99 2.34 -0.14
C PRO A 71 -1.84 3.59 -1.02
N SER A 72 -1.06 4.56 -0.55
CA SER A 72 -0.64 5.71 -1.36
C SER A 72 0.61 5.42 -2.20
N LEU A 73 0.80 4.16 -2.61
CA LEU A 73 1.95 3.71 -3.37
C LEU A 73 1.96 4.37 -4.74
N ARG A 74 2.88 5.31 -4.93
CA ARG A 74 3.18 5.94 -6.21
C ARG A 74 4.52 5.42 -6.68
N TYR A 75 4.51 4.70 -7.79
CA TYR A 75 5.67 4.07 -8.40
C TYR A 75 5.79 4.55 -9.85
N GLN A 76 6.74 5.45 -10.10
CA GLN A 76 6.93 6.10 -11.40
C GLN A 76 8.26 5.71 -12.05
N VAL A 77 8.97 4.73 -11.48
CA VAL A 77 10.26 4.27 -11.99
C VAL A 77 10.05 3.60 -13.36
N SER A 78 10.95 3.89 -14.30
CA SER A 78 10.98 3.28 -15.64
C SER A 78 11.21 1.78 -15.53
N PRO A 79 10.54 0.95 -16.37
CA PRO A 79 10.88 -0.47 -16.49
C PRO A 79 12.39 -0.71 -16.71
N ASP A 80 13.05 0.15 -17.49
CA ASP A 80 14.48 0.03 -17.82
C ASP A 80 15.41 0.32 -16.64
N ALA A 81 14.90 0.97 -15.59
CA ALA A 81 15.64 1.17 -14.34
C ALA A 81 15.51 -0.02 -13.37
N CYS A 82 14.82 -1.09 -13.77
CA CYS A 82 14.60 -2.28 -12.96
C CYS A 82 15.31 -3.49 -13.58
N THR A 83 15.92 -4.33 -12.75
CA THR A 83 16.29 -5.70 -13.15
C THR A 83 15.08 -6.63 -13.12
N ASP A 84 15.23 -7.83 -13.67
CA ASP A 84 14.19 -8.87 -13.61
C ASP A 84 14.01 -9.44 -12.19
N TRP A 85 14.95 -9.15 -11.28
CA TRP A 85 14.94 -9.64 -9.89
C TRP A 85 14.49 -8.59 -8.88
N ASP A 86 14.38 -7.33 -9.29
CA ASP A 86 13.97 -6.25 -8.41
C ASP A 86 12.49 -6.38 -8.03
N LEU A 87 12.16 -5.98 -6.81
CA LEU A 87 10.84 -6.10 -6.22
C LEU A 87 10.28 -4.73 -5.82
N VAL A 88 8.97 -4.57 -5.94
CA VAL A 88 8.23 -3.53 -5.24
C VAL A 88 7.41 -4.17 -4.14
N CYS A 89 7.48 -3.60 -2.94
CA CYS A 89 6.86 -4.19 -1.76
C CYS A 89 6.06 -3.14 -0.98
N CYS A 90 4.79 -3.44 -0.72
CA CYS A 90 3.92 -2.64 0.13
C CYS A 90 3.65 -3.39 1.44
N VAL A 91 4.06 -2.80 2.56
CA VAL A 91 3.92 -3.38 3.91
C VAL A 91 2.77 -2.69 4.64
N PRO A 92 1.60 -3.33 4.78
CA PRO A 92 0.55 -2.82 5.65
C PRO A 92 0.97 -2.91 7.10
N TRP A 93 0.62 -1.89 7.87
CA TRP A 93 0.83 -1.89 9.31
C TRP A 93 -0.29 -1.15 10.03
N HIS A 94 -0.52 -1.54 11.28
CA HIS A 94 -1.43 -0.92 12.22
C HIS A 94 -0.79 -0.84 13.61
N LEU A 95 -1.46 -0.22 14.58
CA LEU A 95 -1.09 -0.36 15.98
C LEU A 95 -1.93 -1.46 16.61
N ASP A 96 -1.35 -2.24 17.52
CA ASP A 96 -2.04 -3.37 18.18
C ASP A 96 -3.32 -2.96 18.91
N SER A 97 -3.39 -1.74 19.44
CA SER A 97 -4.57 -1.15 20.09
C SER A 97 -5.32 -0.16 19.18
N ALA A 98 -5.29 -0.43 17.86
CA ALA A 98 -5.88 0.36 16.77
C ALA A 98 -5.31 1.78 16.61
N VAL A 99 -5.50 2.66 17.59
CA VAL A 99 -5.06 4.08 17.54
C VAL A 99 -3.86 4.37 18.44
N SER A 100 -3.42 3.40 19.23
CA SER A 100 -2.27 3.48 20.12
C SER A 100 -1.58 2.12 20.27
N GLY A 101 -0.45 2.11 20.96
CA GLY A 101 0.31 0.89 21.25
C GLY A 101 1.49 0.70 20.31
N VAL A 102 1.85 -0.56 20.01
CA VAL A 102 3.03 -0.88 19.22
C VAL A 102 2.69 -1.18 17.76
N PRO A 103 3.58 -0.83 16.80
CA PRO A 103 3.37 -1.19 15.40
C PRO A 103 3.36 -2.71 15.19
N VAL A 104 2.37 -3.17 14.42
CA VAL A 104 2.23 -4.54 13.95
C VAL A 104 2.11 -4.51 12.43
N VAL A 105 2.85 -5.38 11.76
CA VAL A 105 2.80 -5.53 10.30
C VAL A 105 1.83 -6.65 9.92
N ALA A 106 1.12 -6.48 8.81
CA ALA A 106 0.37 -7.55 8.17
C ALA A 106 1.18 -8.13 6.99
N GLU A 107 0.64 -9.14 6.34
CA GLU A 107 1.25 -9.75 5.15
C GLU A 107 1.54 -8.68 4.07
N PRO A 108 2.79 -8.55 3.59
CA PRO A 108 3.13 -7.58 2.59
C PRO A 108 2.66 -8.02 1.20
N TRP A 109 2.35 -7.05 0.34
CA TRP A 109 2.27 -7.26 -1.09
C TRP A 109 3.66 -7.15 -1.70
N VAL A 110 4.04 -8.12 -2.52
CA VAL A 110 5.33 -8.17 -3.21
C VAL A 110 5.06 -8.50 -4.66
N GLU A 111 5.70 -7.77 -5.57
CA GLU A 111 5.60 -7.97 -7.01
C GLU A 111 6.94 -7.63 -7.68
N SER A 112 7.21 -8.19 -8.86
CA SER A 112 8.33 -7.77 -9.68
C SER A 112 8.23 -6.27 -10.00
N ALA A 113 9.29 -5.51 -9.68
CA ALA A 113 9.36 -4.07 -9.87
C ALA A 113 9.22 -3.69 -11.36
N LYS A 114 9.83 -4.47 -12.25
CA LYS A 114 9.77 -4.26 -13.70
C LYS A 114 8.35 -4.49 -14.23
N TYR A 115 7.78 -5.66 -13.92
CA TYR A 115 6.38 -5.96 -14.25
C TYR A 115 5.40 -4.89 -13.73
N ALA A 116 5.54 -4.43 -12.49
CA ALA A 116 4.67 -3.39 -11.93
C ALA A 116 4.80 -2.06 -12.70
N ALA A 117 6.00 -1.70 -13.16
CA ALA A 117 6.21 -0.52 -14.02
C ALA A 117 5.57 -0.70 -15.40
N GLU A 118 5.81 -1.84 -16.06
CA GLU A 118 5.24 -2.16 -17.36
C GLU A 118 3.70 -2.20 -17.32
N TRP A 119 3.13 -2.83 -16.30
CA TRP A 119 1.68 -2.89 -16.11
C TRP A 119 1.08 -1.51 -15.87
N ARG A 120 1.74 -0.66 -15.07
CA ARG A 120 1.33 0.73 -14.88
C ARG A 120 1.29 1.47 -16.22
N ASP A 121 2.34 1.34 -17.04
CA ASP A 121 2.46 2.03 -18.31
C ASP A 121 1.42 1.53 -19.31
N TYR A 122 1.22 0.21 -19.39
CA TYR A 122 0.17 -0.42 -20.18
C TYR A 122 -1.22 0.04 -19.74
N TRP A 123 -1.51 0.00 -18.44
CA TRP A 123 -2.81 0.42 -17.91
C TRP A 123 -3.09 1.89 -18.23
N TRP A 124 -2.09 2.75 -18.11
CA TRP A 124 -2.23 4.18 -18.42
C TRP A 124 -2.51 4.44 -19.90
N THR A 125 -1.81 3.74 -20.78
CA THR A 125 -1.86 3.96 -22.24
C THR A 125 -3.02 3.23 -22.92
N ASN A 126 -3.44 2.07 -22.39
CA ASN A 126 -4.37 1.17 -23.08
C ASN A 126 -5.67 0.91 -22.32
N ILE A 127 -5.69 0.98 -20.99
CA ILE A 127 -6.87 0.62 -20.17
C ILE A 127 -7.62 1.86 -19.68
N LYS A 128 -6.90 2.89 -19.25
CA LYS A 128 -7.50 4.12 -18.72
C LYS A 128 -8.25 4.87 -19.82
N GLU A 129 -9.55 5.04 -19.63
CA GLU A 129 -10.37 5.92 -20.47
C GLU A 129 -10.06 7.40 -20.15
N THR A 130 -9.72 8.19 -21.17
CA THR A 130 -9.37 9.60 -21.01
C THR A 130 -9.53 10.37 -22.33
N ASP A 131 -9.98 11.63 -22.26
CA ASP A 131 -10.11 12.50 -23.44
C ASP A 131 -8.80 13.23 -23.82
N GLY A 132 -7.76 13.10 -22.98
CA GLY A 132 -6.44 13.71 -23.17
C GLY A 132 -5.39 12.71 -23.64
N SER A 133 -4.19 13.19 -23.98
CA SER A 133 -3.09 12.30 -24.37
C SER A 133 -2.75 11.30 -23.27
N ALA A 134 -2.60 10.03 -23.64
CA ALA A 134 -2.12 8.95 -22.78
C ALA A 134 -0.60 8.70 -22.95
N GLU A 135 0.09 9.55 -23.71
CA GLU A 135 1.52 9.42 -23.99
C GLU A 135 2.38 9.55 -22.72
N LEU A 136 3.49 8.81 -22.72
CA LEU A 136 4.46 8.72 -21.64
C LEU A 136 5.84 9.14 -22.16
N GLU A 137 6.50 10.01 -21.41
CA GLU A 137 7.87 10.44 -21.63
C GLU A 137 8.79 9.60 -20.74
N TYR A 138 9.66 8.82 -21.39
CA TYR A 138 10.64 7.97 -20.72
C TYR A 138 11.99 8.70 -20.62
N PRO A 139 12.75 8.48 -19.53
CA PRO A 139 14.13 8.92 -19.45
C PRO A 139 15.01 8.17 -20.47
N ALA A 140 15.91 8.88 -21.15
CA ALA A 140 16.71 8.30 -22.25
C ALA A 140 17.71 7.23 -21.80
N ASP A 141 18.29 7.38 -20.60
CA ASP A 141 19.40 6.55 -20.11
C ASP A 141 19.06 5.85 -18.78
N ALA A 142 17.78 5.50 -18.57
CA ALA A 142 17.40 4.74 -17.40
C ALA A 142 18.11 3.38 -17.38
N THR A 143 18.81 3.11 -16.29
CA THR A 143 19.51 1.85 -16.06
C THR A 143 19.31 1.41 -14.61
N PRO A 144 19.45 0.11 -14.31
CA PRO A 144 19.30 -0.39 -12.95
C PRO A 144 20.27 0.24 -11.97
N TYR A 145 19.79 0.39 -10.72
CA TYR A 145 20.55 0.92 -9.60
C TYR A 145 21.15 2.32 -9.84
N PRO A 146 20.32 3.30 -10.24
CA PRO A 146 20.77 4.65 -10.53
C PRO A 146 21.50 5.28 -9.33
N SER A 147 22.37 6.23 -9.65
CA SER A 147 22.84 7.22 -8.70
C SER A 147 21.77 8.27 -8.43
N LYS A 148 21.98 9.11 -7.43
CA LYS A 148 21.05 10.22 -7.11
C LYS A 148 20.85 11.20 -8.28
N ALA A 149 21.83 11.34 -9.16
CA ALA A 149 21.78 12.29 -10.26
C ALA A 149 20.97 11.78 -11.46
N ASP A 150 20.76 10.46 -11.54
CA ASP A 150 20.16 9.83 -12.72
C ASP A 150 18.64 9.96 -12.69
N ARG A 151 18.06 10.30 -13.84
CA ARG A 151 16.61 10.39 -14.00
C ARG A 151 16.09 9.02 -14.41
N VAL A 152 15.28 8.41 -13.55
CA VAL A 152 14.65 7.11 -13.82
C VAL A 152 13.12 7.17 -13.79
N THR A 153 12.55 8.37 -13.69
CA THR A 153 11.10 8.56 -13.55
C THR A 153 10.44 8.75 -14.92
N VAL A 154 9.36 8.02 -15.16
CA VAL A 154 8.47 8.20 -16.32
C VAL A 154 7.46 9.31 -16.02
N HIS A 155 7.23 10.17 -17.01
CA HIS A 155 6.32 11.31 -16.88
C HIS A 155 5.18 11.20 -17.91
N PRO A 156 3.91 11.25 -17.48
CA PRO A 156 2.80 11.35 -18.42
C PRO A 156 2.71 12.76 -19.00
N VAL A 157 2.42 12.87 -20.30
CA VAL A 157 2.20 14.17 -20.96
C VAL A 157 1.01 14.92 -20.35
N ASN A 158 -0.01 14.20 -19.89
CA ASN A 158 -1.18 14.78 -19.24
C ASN A 158 -1.60 13.99 -17.99
N ASP A 159 -1.32 14.54 -16.80
CA ASP A 159 -1.80 14.00 -15.53
C ASP A 159 -2.25 15.11 -14.57
N GLY A 160 -3.23 15.92 -14.99
CA GLY A 160 -3.78 17.00 -14.15
C GLY A 160 -4.32 16.52 -12.79
N GLY A 161 -4.67 15.24 -12.66
CA GLY A 161 -5.15 14.63 -11.42
C GLY A 161 -4.08 14.00 -10.52
N GLY A 162 -2.82 13.90 -10.96
CA GLY A 162 -1.75 13.25 -10.20
C GLY A 162 -2.01 11.77 -9.94
N ASN A 163 -2.48 11.05 -10.94
CA ASN A 163 -2.91 9.65 -10.87
C ASN A 163 -1.88 8.67 -11.42
N PHE A 164 -0.97 9.12 -12.29
CA PHE A 164 0.06 8.25 -12.84
C PHE A 164 0.96 7.69 -11.72
N GLY A 165 1.37 6.44 -11.88
CA GLY A 165 2.15 5.71 -10.88
C GLY A 165 1.38 5.22 -9.66
N ARG A 166 0.10 5.57 -9.46
CA ARG A 166 -0.67 5.03 -8.32
C ARG A 166 -1.05 3.56 -8.56
N LEU A 167 -0.18 2.63 -8.19
CA LEU A 167 -0.35 1.19 -8.45
C LEU A 167 -1.71 0.60 -8.02
N PRO A 168 -2.32 0.99 -6.89
CA PRO A 168 -3.64 0.50 -6.51
C PRO A 168 -4.78 0.89 -7.46
N ARG A 169 -4.53 1.80 -8.42
CA ARG A 169 -5.49 2.18 -9.45
C ARG A 169 -5.28 1.42 -10.76
N CYS A 170 -4.11 0.81 -10.95
CA CYS A 170 -3.77 0.00 -12.11
C CYS A 170 -4.39 -1.40 -11.98
N ARG A 171 -5.73 -1.48 -12.00
CA ARG A 171 -6.46 -2.72 -11.74
C ARG A 171 -6.13 -3.81 -12.77
N PRO A 172 -6.06 -5.10 -12.37
CA PRO A 172 -6.37 -5.63 -11.03
C PRO A 172 -5.15 -5.78 -10.10
N LEU A 173 -4.04 -5.07 -10.35
CA LEU A 173 -2.71 -5.35 -9.78
C LEU A 173 -2.68 -5.57 -8.26
N MET A 174 -3.41 -4.77 -7.48
CA MET A 174 -3.40 -4.84 -6.02
C MET A 174 -4.78 -5.15 -5.42
N ASP A 175 -5.78 -5.49 -6.23
CA ASP A 175 -7.18 -5.55 -5.81
C ASP A 175 -7.40 -6.64 -4.74
N SER A 176 -6.84 -7.83 -4.95
CA SER A 176 -6.94 -8.96 -4.00
C SER A 176 -6.22 -8.68 -2.69
N PHE A 177 -5.03 -8.07 -2.77
CA PHE A 177 -4.23 -7.69 -1.61
C PHE A 177 -4.91 -6.62 -0.76
N VAL A 178 -5.48 -5.60 -1.39
CA VAL A 178 -6.26 -4.58 -0.67
C VAL A 178 -7.44 -5.24 0.03
N GLU A 179 -8.18 -6.10 -0.68
CA GLU A 179 -9.34 -6.78 -0.10
C GLU A 179 -8.97 -7.68 1.10
N SER A 180 -7.89 -8.45 1.01
CA SER A 180 -7.41 -9.29 2.11
C SER A 180 -6.91 -8.45 3.29
N THR A 181 -6.15 -7.38 3.03
CA THR A 181 -5.66 -6.47 4.07
C THR A 181 -6.83 -5.83 4.84
N MET A 182 -7.90 -5.45 4.15
CA MET A 182 -9.08 -4.85 4.77
C MET A 182 -9.88 -5.82 5.67
N ARG A 183 -9.60 -7.12 5.61
CA ARG A 183 -10.19 -8.17 6.46
C ARG A 183 -9.32 -8.54 7.67
N VAL A 184 -8.09 -8.03 7.75
CA VAL A 184 -7.21 -8.29 8.91
C VAL A 184 -7.89 -7.76 10.18
N PRO A 185 -8.05 -8.60 11.22
CA PRO A 185 -8.69 -8.20 12.46
C PRO A 185 -7.74 -7.41 13.36
N ILE A 186 -8.21 -6.27 13.86
CA ILE A 186 -7.55 -5.46 14.88
C ILE A 186 -8.48 -5.44 16.09
N LEU A 187 -8.03 -5.97 17.23
CA LEU A 187 -8.88 -6.19 18.42
C LEU A 187 -10.18 -6.97 18.09
N GLY A 188 -10.09 -7.96 17.19
CA GLY A 188 -11.22 -8.79 16.77
C GLY A 188 -12.18 -8.13 15.77
N ILE A 189 -11.92 -6.90 15.34
CA ILE A 189 -12.74 -6.16 14.38
C ILE A 189 -11.96 -6.01 13.07
N GLU A 190 -12.57 -6.33 11.93
CA GLU A 190 -11.92 -6.15 10.63
C GLU A 190 -11.49 -4.71 10.39
N THR A 191 -10.33 -4.53 9.76
CA THR A 191 -9.75 -3.24 9.39
C THR A 191 -10.77 -2.32 8.68
N ARG A 192 -11.65 -2.86 7.82
CA ARG A 192 -12.68 -2.06 7.14
C ARG A 192 -13.69 -1.42 8.07
N ALA A 193 -14.07 -2.10 9.14
CA ALA A 193 -15.00 -1.59 10.14
C ALA A 193 -14.32 -0.49 10.96
N TRP A 194 -13.03 -0.66 11.31
CA TRP A 194 -12.25 0.40 11.95
C TRP A 194 -12.11 1.66 11.09
N VAL A 195 -11.78 1.52 9.80
CA VAL A 195 -11.69 2.68 8.91
C VAL A 195 -13.05 3.39 8.81
N HIS A 196 -14.15 2.64 8.74
CA HIS A 196 -15.48 3.22 8.74
C HIS A 196 -15.76 4.00 10.02
N PHE A 197 -15.50 3.39 11.18
CA PHE A 197 -15.63 4.03 12.49
C PHE A 197 -14.82 5.33 12.58
N LEU A 198 -13.53 5.29 12.26
CA LEU A 198 -12.67 6.48 12.32
C LEU A 198 -13.10 7.56 11.33
N LYS A 199 -13.54 7.19 10.13
CA LYS A 199 -14.05 8.15 9.14
C LYS A 199 -15.28 8.89 9.65
N LEU A 200 -16.19 8.20 10.35
CA LEU A 200 -17.37 8.84 10.95
C LEU A 200 -16.99 9.88 12.03
N HIS A 201 -15.95 9.63 12.81
CA HIS A 201 -15.55 10.46 13.97
C HIS A 201 -14.50 11.55 13.64
N SER A 202 -13.97 11.57 12.41
CA SER A 202 -12.80 12.40 12.04
C SER A 202 -13.07 13.82 11.56
N GLU A 203 -14.33 14.28 11.51
CA GLU A 203 -14.72 15.56 10.91
C GLU A 203 -15.03 16.67 11.93
N SER A 204 -14.44 16.64 13.14
CA SER A 204 -14.83 17.53 14.27
C SER A 204 -16.33 17.47 14.59
N ALA A 205 -16.98 16.38 14.16
CA ALA A 205 -18.36 16.08 14.44
C ALA A 205 -18.48 15.82 15.95
N GLY A 206 -19.29 16.62 16.64
CA GLY A 206 -19.76 16.27 17.98
C GLY A 206 -20.51 14.93 17.94
N SER A 207 -20.69 14.30 19.11
CA SER A 207 -21.42 13.03 19.27
C SER A 207 -22.73 13.01 18.46
N ASP A 208 -23.48 14.11 18.50
CA ASP A 208 -24.79 14.23 17.87
C ASP A 208 -24.72 14.18 16.34
N ALA A 209 -23.69 14.79 15.74
CA ALA A 209 -23.49 14.75 14.30
C ALA A 209 -23.07 13.36 13.81
N VAL A 210 -22.33 12.60 14.63
CA VAL A 210 -22.01 11.20 14.34
C VAL A 210 -23.26 10.33 14.41
N ILE A 211 -24.06 10.48 15.47
CA ILE A 211 -25.33 9.76 15.64
C ILE A 211 -26.28 10.06 14.49
N GLU A 212 -26.41 11.32 14.09
CA GLU A 212 -27.26 11.71 12.96
C GLU A 212 -26.76 11.09 11.64
N LYS A 213 -25.43 11.07 11.41
CA LYS A 213 -24.82 10.45 10.22
C LYS A 213 -25.06 8.94 10.20
N MET A 214 -24.93 8.26 11.34
CA MET A 214 -25.26 6.83 11.47
C MET A 214 -26.74 6.57 11.23
N GLN A 215 -27.65 7.37 11.81
CA GLN A 215 -29.10 7.25 11.59
C GLN A 215 -29.46 7.46 10.12
N ARG A 216 -28.86 8.43 9.43
CA ARG A 216 -29.07 8.66 8.00
C ARG A 216 -28.57 7.47 7.16
N GLN A 217 -27.42 6.89 7.50
CA GLN A 217 -26.89 5.71 6.82
C GLN A 217 -27.77 4.47 7.03
N LEU A 218 -28.24 4.25 8.26
CA LEU A 218 -29.20 3.19 8.57
C LEU A 218 -30.48 3.36 7.75
N LYS A 219 -31.09 4.55 7.75
CA LYS A 219 -32.28 4.86 6.94
C LYS A 219 -32.08 4.74 5.43
N GLN A 220 -30.85 4.85 4.92
CA GLN A 220 -30.55 4.62 3.50
C GLN A 220 -30.40 3.13 3.18
N LEU A 221 -29.80 2.35 4.09
CA LEU A 221 -29.77 0.89 3.99
C LEU A 221 -31.19 0.28 4.12
N ASP A 222 -32.01 0.87 4.97
CA ASP A 222 -33.43 0.61 5.22
C ASP A 222 -34.31 0.76 3.97
N LYS A 223 -33.91 1.59 2.99
CA LYS A 223 -34.63 1.68 1.70
C LYS A 223 -34.31 0.53 0.73
N ASN A 224 -33.17 -0.14 0.93
CA ASN A 224 -32.71 -1.22 0.06
C ASN A 224 -32.97 -2.62 0.64
N VAL A 225 -33.11 -2.72 1.97
CA VAL A 225 -33.68 -3.87 2.68
C VAL A 225 -35.19 -3.65 2.73
N ALA A 226 -36.01 -4.70 2.65
CA ALA A 226 -37.46 -4.55 2.67
C ALA A 226 -37.88 -3.60 3.84
N PRO A 227 -38.63 -2.50 3.57
CA PRO A 227 -38.83 -1.41 4.53
C PRO A 227 -39.31 -1.87 5.91
N ASP A 228 -40.14 -2.91 5.95
CA ASP A 228 -40.69 -3.48 7.18
C ASP A 228 -39.63 -4.16 8.07
N GLN A 229 -38.53 -4.65 7.50
CA GLN A 229 -37.47 -5.33 8.25
C GLN A 229 -36.54 -4.35 8.96
N ALA A 230 -36.26 -3.20 8.35
CA ALA A 230 -35.30 -2.25 8.88
C ALA A 230 -35.94 -1.22 9.84
N GLU A 231 -37.24 -0.90 9.69
CA GLU A 231 -38.01 -0.22 10.73
C GLU A 231 -38.04 -1.02 12.04
N ARG A 232 -38.20 -2.35 11.93
CA ARG A 232 -38.18 -3.30 13.05
C ARG A 232 -36.80 -3.44 13.72
N ILE A 233 -35.70 -3.36 12.95
CA ILE A 233 -34.33 -3.33 13.50
C ILE A 233 -34.08 -2.02 14.27
N LEU A 234 -34.58 -0.89 13.77
CA LEU A 234 -34.44 0.41 14.44
C LEU A 234 -35.23 0.48 15.74
N GLU A 235 -36.43 -0.09 15.81
CA GLU A 235 -37.17 -0.25 17.07
C GLU A 235 -36.37 -1.09 18.08
N GLN A 236 -35.84 -2.23 17.67
CA GLN A 236 -35.04 -3.09 18.56
C GLN A 236 -33.76 -2.42 19.06
N LEU A 237 -33.10 -1.61 18.22
CA LEU A 237 -31.92 -0.84 18.63
C LEU A 237 -32.27 0.27 19.63
N ARG A 238 -33.45 0.88 19.52
CA ARG A 238 -33.95 1.87 20.50
C ARG A 238 -34.28 1.20 21.83
N GLU A 239 -34.99 0.07 21.81
CA GLU A 239 -35.27 -0.71 23.02
C GLU A 239 -33.97 -1.14 23.71
N LEU A 240 -32.97 -1.59 22.95
CA LEU A 240 -31.65 -1.91 23.49
C LEU A 240 -30.94 -0.69 24.11
N ALA A 241 -31.04 0.49 23.48
CA ALA A 241 -30.45 1.71 24.01
C ALA A 241 -31.12 2.17 25.32
N GLU A 242 -32.42 1.92 25.49
CA GLU A 242 -33.15 2.20 26.74
C GLU A 242 -32.83 1.20 27.87
N LEU A 243 -32.35 0.01 27.51
CA LEU A 243 -31.99 -1.06 28.45
C LEU A 243 -30.51 -1.04 28.87
N LEU A 244 -29.68 -0.26 28.18
CA LEU A 244 -28.28 -0.07 28.54
C LEU A 244 -28.17 1.06 29.59
N PRO A 245 -27.48 0.82 30.72
CA PRO A 245 -27.38 1.79 31.82
C PRO A 245 -26.54 3.03 31.50
#